data_AF-A0A9E3VT92-F1
#
_entry.id   AF-A0A9E3VT92-F1
#
_cell.length_a   1.000
_cell.length_b   1.000
_cell.length_c   1.000
_cell.angle_alpha   90.00
_cell.angle_beta   90.00
_cell.angle_gamma   90.00
#
_symmetry.space_group_name_H-M   'P 1'
#
loop_
_entity.id
_entity.type
_entity.pdbx_description
1 polymer ?
#
loop_
_entity_poly.entity_id
_entity_poly.type
_entity_poly.pdbx_seq_one_letter_code
_entity_poly.pdbx_strand_id
1 'polypeptide(L)'
;MRELERRGTAVKIGVISDTHGNLKLMFRAVGVLTNELDVELFYHVGDNYDDAEALAHAGHAVRMVPGLWCPEYHNTRVPNRIAESIDGITVVAVHAEKDLRGADWGASIILTGHTHVARVDKLGRTLHVNPGHLKSMFDRGERPSFATIETSDKEVRVKVHELSGDVRIDVRVPREELA
;
A
#
# COMPACT_ATOMS: atom_id res chain seq x y z
N MET A 1 -3.27 23.11 34.99
CA MET A 1 -3.96 22.38 33.90
C MET A 1 -2.87 21.95 32.94
N ARG A 2 -2.37 20.71 33.07
CA ARG A 2 -1.35 20.17 32.16
C ARG A 2 -2.09 19.71 30.91
N GLU A 3 -1.86 20.43 29.82
CA GLU A 3 -2.27 20.02 28.49
C GLU A 3 -1.51 18.72 28.19
N LEU A 4 -2.24 17.61 28.16
CA LEU A 4 -1.72 16.33 27.71
C LEU A 4 -1.46 16.47 26.21
N GLU A 5 -0.21 16.78 25.86
CA GLU A 5 0.31 16.62 24.50
C GLU A 5 -0.07 15.21 24.02
N ARG A 6 -1.04 15.12 23.10
CA ARG A 6 -1.20 13.92 22.30
C ARG A 6 0.12 13.76 21.56
N ARG A 7 0.96 12.84 22.03
CA ARG A 7 2.08 12.32 21.24
C ARG A 7 1.45 11.81 19.94
N GLY A 8 1.61 12.55 18.85
CA GLY A 8 1.18 12.13 17.52
C GLY A 8 1.92 10.85 17.18
N THR A 9 1.25 9.72 17.35
CA THR A 9 1.80 8.43 16.95
C THR A 9 1.77 8.39 15.44
N ALA A 10 2.94 8.51 14.82
CA ALA A 10 3.11 8.38 13.39
C ALA A 10 2.47 7.06 12.92
N VAL A 11 1.59 7.12 11.93
CA VAL A 11 0.94 5.91 11.40
C VAL A 11 1.86 5.30 10.35
N LYS A 12 2.10 3.99 10.47
CA LYS A 12 2.89 3.22 9.52
C LYS A 12 2.04 2.17 8.83
N ILE A 13 2.02 2.26 7.51
CA ILE A 13 1.21 1.43 6.64
C ILE A 13 2.15 0.65 5.73
N GLY A 14 1.92 -0.65 5.60
CA GLY A 14 2.58 -1.51 4.62
C GLY A 14 1.70 -1.64 3.38
N VAL A 15 2.29 -1.60 2.19
CA VAL A 15 1.58 -1.79 0.93
C VAL A 15 2.26 -2.91 0.16
N ILE A 16 1.47 -3.92 -0.21
CA ILE A 16 1.87 -5.08 -1.00
C ILE A 16 0.88 -5.28 -2.15
N SER A 17 1.30 -5.95 -3.20
CA SER A 17 0.46 -6.23 -4.37
C SER A 17 1.04 -7.38 -5.18
N ASP A 18 0.24 -7.90 -6.12
CA ASP A 18 0.67 -8.80 -7.18
C ASP A 18 1.45 -9.99 -6.60
N THR A 19 0.86 -10.68 -5.63
CA THR A 19 1.46 -11.85 -4.95
C THR A 19 1.31 -13.12 -5.78
N HIS A 20 0.27 -13.24 -6.61
CA HIS A 20 0.06 -14.37 -7.55
C HIS A 20 0.23 -15.76 -6.90
N GLY A 21 -0.24 -15.93 -5.66
CA GLY A 21 -0.20 -17.19 -4.91
C GLY A 21 1.11 -17.42 -4.16
N ASN A 22 2.05 -16.48 -4.24
CA ASN A 22 3.36 -16.61 -3.63
C ASN A 22 3.36 -16.17 -2.16
N LEU A 23 2.66 -16.95 -1.32
CA LEU A 23 2.57 -16.71 0.11
C LEU A 23 3.95 -16.67 0.79
N LYS A 24 4.93 -17.41 0.27
CA LYS A 24 6.30 -17.41 0.82
C LYS A 24 6.95 -16.02 0.72
N LEU A 25 6.88 -15.38 -0.45
CA LEU A 25 7.42 -14.03 -0.60
C LEU A 25 6.57 -12.99 0.11
N MET A 26 5.24 -13.15 0.09
CA MET A 26 4.31 -12.30 0.83
C MET A 26 4.64 -12.28 2.32
N PHE A 27 4.67 -13.45 2.98
CA PHE A 27 4.94 -13.52 4.42
C PHE A 27 6.38 -13.13 4.77
N ARG A 28 7.34 -13.26 3.85
CA ARG A 28 8.67 -12.69 4.05
C ARG A 28 8.62 -11.16 4.09
N ALA A 29 7.95 -10.52 3.12
CA ALA A 29 7.78 -9.07 3.10
C ALA A 29 7.02 -8.57 4.33
N VAL A 30 5.93 -9.25 4.71
CA VAL A 30 5.16 -8.96 5.93
C VAL A 30 6.03 -9.12 7.18
N GLY A 31 6.92 -10.12 7.21
CA GLY A 31 7.89 -10.29 8.29
C GLY A 31 8.82 -9.09 8.46
N VAL A 32 9.32 -8.51 7.37
CA VAL A 32 10.13 -7.28 7.42
C VAL A 32 9.26 -6.09 7.85
N LEU A 33 8.07 -5.93 7.25
CA LEU A 33 7.13 -4.85 7.58
C LEU A 33 6.77 -4.82 9.07
N THR A 34 6.48 -5.98 9.65
CA THR A 34 6.10 -6.10 11.07
C THR A 34 7.29 -6.02 12.02
N ASN A 35 8.31 -6.86 11.83
CA ASN A 35 9.37 -7.02 12.82
C ASN A 35 10.45 -5.94 12.76
N GLU A 36 10.65 -5.32 11.59
CA GLU A 36 11.75 -4.36 11.39
C GLU A 36 11.23 -2.94 11.16
N LEU A 37 10.04 -2.78 10.57
CA LEU A 37 9.50 -1.47 10.18
C LEU A 37 8.32 -1.00 11.03
N ASP A 38 7.81 -1.84 11.94
CA ASP A 38 6.75 -1.51 12.92
C ASP A 38 5.42 -1.13 12.23
N VAL A 39 5.05 -1.91 11.21
CA VAL A 39 3.80 -1.74 10.45
C VAL A 39 2.67 -2.54 11.09
N GLU A 40 1.54 -1.87 11.32
CA GLU A 40 0.34 -2.47 11.92
C GLU A 40 -0.82 -2.60 10.93
N LEU A 41 -0.87 -1.76 9.89
CA LEU A 41 -1.92 -1.75 8.87
C LEU A 41 -1.35 -2.08 7.50
N PHE A 42 -2.00 -2.99 6.79
CA PHE A 42 -1.59 -3.43 5.45
C PHE A 42 -2.63 -3.04 4.40
N TYR A 43 -2.15 -2.65 3.23
CA TYR A 43 -2.92 -2.66 1.99
C TYR A 43 -2.41 -3.79 1.09
N HIS A 44 -3.31 -4.63 0.62
CA HIS A 44 -3.08 -5.57 -0.47
C HIS A 44 -3.81 -5.09 -1.73
N VAL A 45 -3.07 -4.56 -2.69
CA VAL A 45 -3.61 -3.81 -3.84
C VAL A 45 -3.90 -4.73 -5.05
N GLY A 46 -4.37 -5.94 -4.78
CA GLY A 46 -4.85 -6.90 -5.78
C GLY A 46 -3.82 -7.85 -6.39
N ASP A 47 -4.34 -8.63 -7.36
CA ASP A 47 -3.77 -9.84 -7.97
C ASP A 47 -3.39 -10.93 -6.95
N ASN A 48 -4.39 -11.80 -6.71
CA ASN A 48 -4.63 -12.80 -5.66
C ASN A 48 -5.34 -12.28 -4.39
N TYR A 49 -6.67 -12.27 -4.43
CA TYR A 49 -7.50 -11.91 -3.27
C TYR A 49 -7.37 -12.92 -2.11
N ASP A 50 -7.34 -14.22 -2.41
CA ASP A 50 -7.14 -15.29 -1.41
C ASP A 50 -5.85 -15.11 -0.58
N ASP A 51 -4.79 -14.55 -1.18
CA ASP A 51 -3.53 -14.28 -0.48
C ASP A 51 -3.72 -13.17 0.57
N ALA A 52 -4.50 -12.14 0.22
CA ALA A 52 -4.87 -11.07 1.14
C ALA A 52 -5.77 -11.58 2.27
N GLU A 53 -6.69 -12.50 1.97
CA GLU A 53 -7.48 -13.19 2.99
C GLU A 53 -6.60 -14.05 3.90
N ALA A 54 -5.62 -14.78 3.35
CA ALA A 54 -4.68 -15.55 4.15
C ALA A 54 -3.87 -14.65 5.10
N LEU A 55 -3.49 -13.45 4.65
CA LEU A 55 -2.84 -12.45 5.50
C LEU A 55 -3.76 -11.95 6.62
N ALA A 56 -5.04 -11.70 6.33
CA ALA A 56 -6.03 -11.31 7.33
C ALA A 56 -6.29 -12.44 8.35
N HIS A 57 -6.40 -13.70 7.90
CA HIS A 57 -6.55 -14.87 8.75
C HIS A 57 -5.33 -15.13 9.64
N ALA A 58 -4.14 -14.68 9.24
CA ALA A 58 -2.93 -14.70 10.06
C ALA A 58 -2.95 -13.63 11.19
N GLY A 59 -4.00 -12.81 11.28
CA GLY A 59 -4.21 -11.86 12.37
C GLY A 59 -3.79 -10.42 12.05
N HIS A 60 -3.44 -10.12 10.80
CA HIS A 60 -3.06 -8.77 10.39
C HIS A 60 -4.28 -7.93 10.02
N ALA A 61 -4.23 -6.63 10.29
CA ALA A 61 -5.23 -5.69 9.78
C ALA A 61 -4.95 -5.39 8.30
N VAL A 62 -5.81 -5.89 7.41
CA VAL A 62 -5.62 -5.78 5.95
C VAL A 62 -6.79 -5.04 5.30
N ARG A 63 -6.46 -4.04 4.47
CA ARG A 63 -7.31 -3.44 3.46
C ARG A 63 -6.99 -4.10 2.14
N MET A 64 -7.97 -4.68 1.46
CA MET A 64 -7.71 -5.45 0.24
C MET A 64 -8.69 -5.13 -0.87
N VAL A 65 -8.16 -5.03 -2.09
CA VAL A 65 -8.95 -4.96 -3.33
C VAL A 65 -8.56 -6.15 -4.21
N PRO A 66 -9.50 -6.71 -4.98
CA PRO A 66 -9.22 -7.83 -5.88
C PRO A 66 -8.40 -7.40 -7.11
N GLY A 67 -7.63 -8.35 -7.64
CA GLY A 67 -6.99 -8.25 -8.96
C GLY A 67 -8.00 -8.41 -10.09
N LEU A 68 -7.65 -7.95 -11.31
CA LEU A 68 -8.61 -7.92 -12.43
C LEU A 68 -9.16 -9.30 -12.82
N TRP A 69 -8.40 -10.35 -12.52
CA TRP A 69 -8.71 -11.73 -12.88
C TRP A 69 -9.20 -12.57 -11.69
N CYS A 70 -9.31 -11.97 -10.51
CA CYS A 70 -9.85 -12.65 -9.33
C CYS A 70 -11.38 -12.78 -9.45
N PRO A 71 -11.99 -13.90 -9.07
CA PRO A 71 -13.45 -14.05 -9.04
C PRO A 71 -14.15 -12.92 -8.26
N GLU A 72 -13.51 -12.42 -7.21
CA GLU A 72 -13.99 -11.35 -6.33
C GLU A 72 -14.11 -10.02 -7.06
N TYR A 73 -13.32 -9.76 -8.11
CA TYR A 73 -13.45 -8.56 -8.93
C TYR A 73 -14.80 -8.47 -9.64
N HIS A 74 -15.41 -9.62 -9.94
CA HIS A 74 -16.74 -9.71 -10.55
C HIS A 74 -17.87 -9.85 -9.52
N ASN A 75 -17.56 -9.95 -8.24
CA ASN A 75 -18.54 -10.03 -7.16
C ASN A 75 -18.91 -8.62 -6.68
N THR A 76 -20.13 -8.18 -6.96
CA THR A 76 -20.63 -6.84 -6.58
C THR A 76 -20.64 -6.57 -5.08
N ARG A 77 -20.47 -7.60 -4.24
CA ARG A 77 -20.34 -7.46 -2.78
C ARG A 77 -18.92 -7.19 -2.33
N VAL A 78 -17.92 -7.41 -3.18
CA VAL A 78 -16.52 -7.11 -2.89
C VAL A 78 -16.15 -5.81 -3.60
N PRO A 79 -15.71 -4.77 -2.87
CA PRO A 79 -15.31 -3.53 -3.49
C PRO A 79 -13.99 -3.71 -4.26
N ASN A 80 -13.97 -3.27 -5.52
CA ASN A 80 -12.76 -3.15 -6.34
C ASN A 80 -11.92 -1.89 -6.03
N ARG A 81 -12.38 -1.08 -5.05
CA ARG A 81 -11.83 0.21 -4.68
C ARG A 81 -12.04 0.46 -3.20
N ILE A 82 -10.99 0.92 -2.52
CA ILE A 82 -11.05 1.47 -1.17
C ILE A 82 -10.80 2.97 -1.24
N ALA A 83 -11.54 3.75 -0.45
CA ALA A 83 -11.19 5.12 -0.15
C ALA A 83 -11.52 5.43 1.29
N GLU A 84 -10.50 5.83 2.06
CA GLU A 84 -10.62 6.12 3.47
C GLU A 84 -9.68 7.27 3.86
N SER A 85 -9.82 7.78 5.08
CA SER A 85 -8.91 8.76 5.64
C SER A 85 -8.14 8.10 6.78
N ILE A 86 -6.80 8.18 6.72
CA ILE A 86 -5.90 7.69 7.76
C ILE A 86 -5.07 8.87 8.22
N ASP A 87 -5.18 9.21 9.51
CA ASP A 87 -4.44 10.33 10.09
C ASP A 87 -4.66 11.65 9.32
N GLY A 88 -5.88 11.88 8.84
CA GLY A 88 -6.25 13.05 8.05
C GLY A 88 -5.80 13.01 6.58
N ILE A 89 -5.03 12.00 6.16
CA ILE A 89 -4.59 11.80 4.77
C ILE A 89 -5.60 10.92 4.05
N THR A 90 -6.05 11.35 2.87
CA THR A 90 -6.97 10.54 2.05
C THR A 90 -6.19 9.51 1.24
N VAL A 91 -6.54 8.23 1.42
CA VAL A 91 -5.91 7.11 0.73
C VAL A 91 -6.96 6.42 -0.14
N VAL A 92 -6.69 6.32 -1.43
CA VAL A 92 -7.46 5.52 -2.38
C VAL A 92 -6.61 4.33 -2.79
N ALA A 93 -7.19 3.12 -2.79
CA ALA A 93 -6.53 1.92 -3.28
C ALA A 93 -7.40 1.22 -4.33
N VAL A 94 -6.81 0.91 -5.47
CA VAL A 94 -7.41 0.14 -6.57
C VAL A 94 -6.33 -0.72 -7.20
N HIS A 95 -6.67 -1.90 -7.73
CA HIS A 95 -5.65 -2.72 -8.36
C HIS A 95 -5.11 -2.10 -9.66
N ALA A 96 -5.99 -1.57 -10.52
CA ALA A 96 -5.62 -0.87 -11.74
C ALA A 96 -6.25 0.52 -11.81
N GLU A 97 -5.56 1.49 -12.41
CA GLU A 97 -6.02 2.90 -12.51
C GLU A 97 -7.39 3.05 -13.18
N LYS A 98 -7.79 2.11 -14.04
CA LYS A 98 -9.12 2.11 -14.68
C LYS A 98 -10.28 2.04 -13.68
N ASP A 99 -10.03 1.57 -12.46
CA ASP A 99 -11.03 1.47 -11.39
C ASP A 99 -11.15 2.76 -10.57
N LEU A 100 -10.30 3.77 -10.83
CA LEU A 100 -10.40 5.10 -10.23
C LEU A 100 -11.63 5.84 -10.74
N ARG A 101 -12.29 6.54 -9.83
CA ARG A 101 -13.40 7.46 -10.08
C ARG A 101 -12.87 8.89 -10.17
N GLY A 102 -13.64 9.79 -10.79
CA GLY A 102 -13.24 11.20 -10.96
C GLY A 102 -12.82 11.90 -9.66
N ALA A 103 -13.49 11.61 -8.54
CA ALA A 103 -13.16 12.18 -7.23
C ALA A 103 -11.84 11.64 -6.63
N ASP A 104 -11.36 10.49 -7.08
CA ASP A 104 -10.20 9.81 -6.50
C ASP A 104 -8.89 10.49 -6.85
N TRP A 105 -8.85 11.14 -8.01
CA TRP A 105 -7.71 11.92 -8.48
C TRP A 105 -7.39 13.12 -7.57
N GLY A 106 -8.30 13.47 -6.65
CA GLY A 106 -8.07 14.47 -5.61
C GLY A 106 -7.61 13.88 -4.27
N ALA A 107 -7.31 12.59 -4.19
CA ALA A 107 -6.78 11.98 -2.96
C ALA A 107 -5.33 12.42 -2.70
N SER A 108 -4.92 12.38 -1.44
CA SER A 108 -3.54 12.65 -1.03
C SER A 108 -2.61 11.53 -1.50
N ILE A 109 -3.07 10.27 -1.45
CA ILE A 109 -2.34 9.08 -1.87
C ILE A 109 -3.25 8.16 -2.69
N ILE A 110 -2.75 7.68 -3.82
CA ILE A 110 -3.39 6.65 -4.66
C ILE A 110 -2.46 5.45 -4.73
N LEU A 111 -2.94 4.29 -4.29
CA LEU A 111 -2.25 3.01 -4.32
C LEU A 111 -2.73 2.19 -5.52
N THR A 112 -1.79 1.69 -6.32
CA THR A 112 -2.05 0.82 -7.48
C THR A 112 -1.14 -0.41 -7.49
N GLY A 113 -1.56 -1.45 -8.23
CA GLY A 113 -0.79 -2.66 -8.51
C GLY A 113 -0.65 -2.87 -10.01
N HIS A 114 -0.85 -4.10 -10.49
CA HIS A 114 -1.08 -4.49 -11.89
C HIS A 114 0.14 -4.42 -12.82
N THR A 115 0.94 -3.36 -12.75
CA THR A 115 2.12 -3.19 -13.60
C THR A 115 3.30 -4.04 -13.14
N HIS A 116 3.30 -4.45 -11.86
CA HIS A 116 4.39 -5.07 -11.12
C HIS A 116 5.65 -4.19 -11.00
N VAL A 117 5.57 -2.91 -11.37
CA VAL A 117 6.72 -2.00 -11.37
C VAL A 117 6.61 -1.04 -10.20
N ALA A 118 7.56 -1.17 -9.27
CA ALA A 118 7.69 -0.29 -8.12
C ALA A 118 7.84 1.16 -8.55
N ARG A 119 6.96 2.04 -8.06
CA ARG A 119 6.97 3.45 -8.42
C ARG A 119 6.36 4.33 -7.34
N VAL A 120 6.92 5.52 -7.17
CA VAL A 120 6.36 6.59 -6.33
C VAL A 120 6.50 7.91 -7.08
N ASP A 121 5.38 8.48 -7.53
CA ASP A 121 5.37 9.79 -8.20
C ASP A 121 4.50 10.79 -7.45
N LYS A 122 4.98 12.02 -7.31
CA LYS A 122 4.15 13.14 -6.88
C LYS A 122 3.58 13.84 -8.11
N LEU A 123 2.28 13.66 -8.36
CA LEU A 123 1.56 14.34 -9.43
C LEU A 123 0.66 15.41 -8.81
N GLY A 124 1.05 16.68 -8.94
CA GLY A 124 0.37 17.79 -8.27
C GLY A 124 0.40 17.64 -6.75
N ARG A 125 -0.78 17.40 -6.15
CA ARG A 125 -0.99 17.22 -4.70
C ARG A 125 -1.24 15.76 -4.29
N THR A 126 -0.95 14.83 -5.19
CA THR A 126 -1.25 13.40 -5.00
C THR A 126 0.02 12.58 -5.17
N LEU A 127 0.23 11.62 -4.25
CA LEU A 127 1.26 10.59 -4.38
C LEU A 127 0.66 9.35 -5.01
N HIS A 128 1.15 8.99 -6.20
CA HIS A 128 0.83 7.73 -6.87
C HIS A 128 1.88 6.70 -6.46
N VAL A 129 1.43 5.61 -5.86
CA VAL A 129 2.30 4.58 -5.27
C VAL A 129 1.94 3.22 -5.84
N ASN A 130 2.93 2.56 -6.44
CA ASN A 130 2.88 1.15 -6.79
C ASN A 130 3.99 0.41 -6.03
N PRO A 131 3.67 -0.58 -5.18
CA PRO A 131 4.68 -1.25 -4.37
C PRO A 131 5.58 -2.20 -5.17
N GLY A 132 5.25 -2.47 -6.44
CA GLY A 132 5.88 -3.51 -7.24
C GLY A 132 5.09 -4.82 -7.14
N HIS A 133 5.79 -5.95 -7.01
CA HIS A 133 5.18 -7.27 -6.97
C HIS A 133 5.84 -8.19 -5.95
N LEU A 134 5.12 -9.24 -5.54
CA LEU A 134 5.67 -10.34 -4.72
C LEU A 134 5.49 -11.72 -5.38
N LYS A 135 5.12 -11.74 -6.67
CA LYS A 135 4.94 -12.95 -7.49
C LYS A 135 6.13 -13.91 -7.56
N SER A 136 7.34 -13.41 -7.74
CA SER A 136 8.54 -14.23 -7.98
C SER A 136 9.80 -13.44 -7.63
N MET A 137 10.98 -14.07 -7.73
CA MET A 137 12.27 -13.37 -7.54
C MET A 137 12.62 -12.38 -8.66
N PHE A 138 11.94 -12.48 -9.81
CA PHE A 138 12.10 -11.57 -10.94
C PHE A 138 10.86 -11.63 -11.84
N ASP A 139 10.22 -10.50 -12.10
CA ASP A 139 9.08 -10.38 -13.01
C ASP A 139 9.10 -9.00 -13.69
N ARG A 140 8.80 -8.94 -14.99
CA ARG A 140 8.74 -7.69 -15.78
C ARG A 140 9.95 -6.75 -15.65
N GLY A 141 11.14 -7.30 -15.39
CA GLY A 141 12.37 -6.50 -15.24
C GLY A 141 12.67 -6.07 -13.81
N GLU A 142 11.79 -6.39 -12.86
CA GLU A 142 11.85 -5.94 -11.48
C GLU A 142 12.13 -7.10 -10.51
N ARG A 143 12.70 -6.75 -9.35
CA ARG A 143 12.80 -7.67 -8.21
C ARG A 143 11.60 -7.46 -7.29
N PRO A 144 11.21 -8.49 -6.51
CA PRO A 144 10.11 -8.37 -5.58
C PRO A 144 10.34 -7.26 -4.56
N SER A 145 9.29 -6.49 -4.34
CA SER A 145 9.32 -5.27 -3.53
C SER A 145 7.97 -5.04 -2.84
N PHE A 146 8.00 -4.19 -1.84
CA PHE A 146 6.85 -3.73 -1.08
C PHE A 146 7.08 -2.30 -0.63
N ALA A 147 6.03 -1.58 -0.25
CA ALA A 147 6.15 -0.19 0.18
C ALA A 147 5.77 0.01 1.65
N THR A 148 6.32 1.06 2.25
CA THR A 148 5.86 1.64 3.50
C THR A 148 5.39 3.07 3.28
N ILE A 149 4.35 3.46 4.01
CA ILE A 149 3.87 4.84 4.09
C ILE A 149 3.88 5.22 5.57
N GLU A 150 4.66 6.23 5.90
CA GLU A 150 4.78 6.79 7.24
C GLU A 150 4.15 8.18 7.23
N THR A 151 3.15 8.42 8.08
CA THR A 151 2.54 9.74 8.23
C THR A 151 2.95 10.37 9.56
N SER A 152 3.24 11.66 9.52
CA SER A 152 3.51 12.49 10.70
C SER A 152 2.78 13.82 10.56
N ASP A 153 2.73 14.62 11.62
CA ASP A 153 2.07 15.94 11.58
C ASP A 153 2.62 16.88 10.49
N LYS A 154 3.84 16.66 10.01
CA LYS A 154 4.54 17.56 9.06
C LYS A 154 4.71 16.98 7.68
N GLU A 155 4.93 15.67 7.57
CA GLU A 155 5.26 15.04 6.30
C GLU A 155 4.66 13.65 6.17
N VAL A 156 4.48 13.24 4.92
CA VAL A 156 4.25 11.87 4.50
C VAL A 156 5.51 11.36 3.82
N ARG A 157 5.99 10.20 4.24
CA ARG A 157 7.15 9.53 3.66
C ARG A 157 6.72 8.19 3.09
N VAL A 158 7.02 7.97 1.80
CA VAL A 158 6.77 6.72 1.11
C VAL A 158 8.10 6.11 0.73
N LYS A 159 8.30 4.84 1.09
CA LYS A 159 9.47 4.07 0.67
C LYS A 159 9.06 2.82 -0.06
N VAL A 160 9.84 2.42 -1.05
CA VAL A 160 9.79 1.06 -1.60
C VAL A 160 11.04 0.31 -1.17
N HIS A 161 10.84 -0.90 -0.67
CA HIS A 161 11.86 -1.79 -0.13
C HIS A 161 12.02 -3.04 -0.99
N GLU A 162 13.23 -3.57 -1.05
CA GLU A 162 13.46 -4.95 -1.49
C GLU A 162 13.13 -5.94 -0.36
N LEU A 163 13.10 -7.24 -0.67
CA LEU A 163 12.89 -8.31 0.32
C LEU A 163 13.96 -8.42 1.43
N SER A 164 15.09 -7.70 1.30
CA SER A 164 16.10 -7.55 2.34
C SER A 164 15.77 -6.44 3.35
N GLY A 165 14.76 -5.60 3.06
CA GLY A 165 14.48 -4.36 3.80
C GLY A 165 15.19 -3.13 3.23
N ASP A 166 16.16 -3.32 2.32
CA ASP A 166 16.89 -2.23 1.67
C ASP A 166 15.95 -1.30 0.92
N VAL A 167 16.15 0.01 1.09
CA VAL A 167 15.31 1.03 0.47
C VAL A 167 15.76 1.28 -0.96
N ARG A 168 14.86 1.05 -1.91
CA ARG A 168 15.05 1.33 -3.34
C ARG A 168 14.57 2.71 -3.74
N ILE A 169 13.44 3.16 -3.16
CA ILE A 169 12.83 4.47 -3.43
C ILE A 169 12.49 5.10 -2.07
N ASP A 170 12.78 6.40 -1.89
CA ASP A 170 12.45 7.18 -0.69
C ASP A 170 11.94 8.56 -1.11
N VAL A 171 10.64 8.80 -0.96
CA VAL A 171 9.98 10.07 -1.29
C VAL A 171 9.39 10.65 -0.02
N ARG A 172 9.66 11.94 0.22
CA ARG A 172 9.11 12.71 1.34
C ARG A 172 8.37 13.91 0.81
N VAL A 173 7.18 14.14 1.33
CA VAL A 173 6.32 15.25 0.93
C VAL A 173 5.76 15.94 2.17
N PRO A 174 5.91 17.26 2.30
CA PRO A 174 5.23 18.02 3.34
C PRO A 174 3.71 17.85 3.26
N ARG A 175 3.03 17.72 4.40
CA ARG A 175 1.59 17.46 4.43
C ARG A 175 0.78 18.56 3.75
N GLU A 176 1.20 19.81 3.88
CA GLU A 176 0.57 20.97 3.25
C GLU A 176 0.60 20.94 1.71
N GLU A 177 1.48 20.13 1.12
CA GLU A 177 1.57 19.92 -0.32
C GLU A 177 0.65 18.81 -0.84
N LEU A 178 0.02 18.03 0.06
CA LEU A 178 -0.93 16.97 -0.29
C LEU A 178 -2.37 17.44 -0.19
N ALA A 179 -3.25 16.86 -1.03
CA ALA A 179 -4.67 17.20 -1.10
C ALA A 179 -5.39 16.99 0.24
#